data_AF-A0A645JD80-F1
#
_entry.id   AF-A0A645JD80-F1
#
_cell.length_a   1.000
_cell.length_b   1.000
_cell.length_c   1.000
_cell.angle_alpha   90.00
_cell.angle_beta   90.00
_cell.angle_gamma   90.00
#
_symmetry.space_group_name_H-M   'P 1'
#
loop_
_entity.id
_entity.type
_entity.pdbx_description
1 polymer ?
#
loop_
_entity_poly.entity_id
_entity_poly.type
_entity_poly.pdbx_seq_one_letter_code
_entity_poly.pdbx_strand_id
1 'polypeptide(L)'
;MYDEYGYLIGAPYATVTLWDAWQGEKLRRIAAALEDAPAFMDPAVRLYQVTDHHTSKALYTGSAAMYRDRLDLGSFSFPIADMTDMAVYGKANVAWTCGDAHYELKADPPFCGRKYTELYQILKKNR
;
A
#
# COMPACT_ATOMS: atom_id res chain seq x y z
N MET A 1 -12.36 -9.27 0.21
CA MET A 1 -12.87 -7.89 0.39
C MET A 1 -12.22 -7.33 1.64
N TYR A 2 -11.70 -6.11 1.57
CA TYR A 2 -11.17 -5.40 2.75
C TYR A 2 -12.29 -4.60 3.42
N ASP A 3 -12.24 -4.43 4.74
CA ASP A 3 -13.09 -3.49 5.46
C ASP A 3 -12.53 -2.06 5.42
N GLU A 4 -13.27 -1.12 6.01
CA GLU A 4 -12.90 0.30 6.10
C GLU A 4 -11.61 0.56 6.90
N TYR A 5 -11.16 -0.42 7.68
CA TYR A 5 -9.95 -0.36 8.47
C TYR A 5 -8.75 -1.03 7.78
N GLY A 6 -8.94 -1.54 6.55
CA GLY A 6 -7.90 -2.18 5.75
C GLY A 6 -7.65 -3.64 6.10
N TYR A 7 -8.64 -4.33 6.66
CA TYR A 7 -8.55 -5.73 7.06
C TYR A 7 -9.34 -6.66 6.17
N LEU A 8 -8.87 -7.90 6.01
CA LEU A 8 -9.62 -8.91 5.28
C LEU A 8 -10.86 -9.34 6.08
N ILE A 9 -12.03 -9.33 5.44
CA ILE A 9 -13.30 -9.72 6.08
C ILE A 9 -13.43 -11.25 6.15
N GLY A 10 -13.98 -11.78 7.26
CA GLY A 10 -14.60 -13.11 7.27
C GLY A 10 -14.00 -14.14 8.23
N ALA A 11 -13.62 -13.78 9.46
CA ALA A 11 -13.10 -14.77 10.39
C ALA A 11 -13.47 -14.57 11.87
N PRO A 12 -13.78 -15.66 12.61
CA PRO A 12 -14.06 -15.60 14.04
C PRO A 12 -12.78 -15.86 14.85
N TYR A 13 -12.12 -14.81 15.35
CA TYR A 13 -10.99 -14.98 16.26
C TYR A 13 -11.30 -14.48 17.66
N ALA A 14 -10.78 -15.21 18.65
CA ALA A 14 -10.92 -14.87 20.06
C ALA A 14 -9.99 -13.74 20.50
N THR A 15 -8.92 -13.42 19.73
CA THR A 15 -7.92 -12.40 20.09
C THR A 15 -7.38 -11.66 18.88
N VAL A 16 -6.89 -10.42 19.10
CA VAL A 16 -6.25 -9.57 18.08
C VAL A 16 -5.01 -10.23 17.47
N THR A 17 -4.22 -10.95 18.27
CA THR A 17 -3.00 -11.65 17.80
C THR A 17 -3.31 -12.76 16.81
N LEU A 18 -4.35 -13.56 17.08
CA LEU A 18 -4.77 -14.64 16.18
C LEU A 18 -5.30 -14.09 14.86
N TRP A 19 -6.00 -12.96 14.94
CA TRP A 19 -6.50 -12.28 13.76
C TRP A 19 -5.36 -11.67 12.92
N ASP A 20 -4.35 -11.05 13.54
CA ASP A 20 -3.18 -10.50 12.83
C ASP A 20 -2.37 -11.60 12.14
N ALA A 21 -2.18 -12.73 12.83
CA ALA A 21 -1.54 -13.91 12.25
C ALA A 21 -2.30 -14.45 11.03
N TRP A 22 -3.64 -14.50 11.10
CA TRP A 22 -4.46 -14.90 9.98
C TRP A 22 -4.42 -13.91 8.82
N GLN A 23 -4.48 -12.61 9.10
CA GLN A 23 -4.40 -11.57 8.09
C GLN A 23 -3.07 -11.64 7.35
N GLY A 24 -1.96 -11.76 8.07
CA GLY A 24 -0.64 -11.96 7.49
C GLY A 24 -0.58 -13.22 6.62
N GLU A 25 -1.13 -14.33 7.09
CA GLU A 25 -1.17 -15.59 6.32
C GLU A 25 -2.00 -15.45 5.03
N LYS A 26 -3.17 -14.81 5.10
CA LYS A 26 -3.98 -14.54 3.91
C LYS A 26 -3.27 -13.63 2.93
N LEU A 27 -2.59 -12.59 3.41
CA LEU A 27 -1.85 -11.67 2.55
C LEU A 27 -0.66 -12.35 1.87
N ARG A 28 0.03 -13.27 2.55
CA ARG A 28 1.06 -14.12 1.92
C ARG A 28 0.48 -15.00 0.81
N ARG A 29 -0.71 -15.58 1.01
CA ARG A 29 -1.38 -16.37 -0.05
C ARG A 29 -1.77 -15.50 -1.24
N ILE A 30 -2.27 -14.29 -0.99
CA ILE A 30 -2.54 -13.31 -2.05
C ILE A 30 -1.24 -12.99 -2.80
N ALA A 31 -0.16 -12.67 -2.08
CA ALA A 31 1.14 -12.38 -2.69
C ALA A 31 1.66 -13.54 -3.57
N ALA A 32 1.55 -14.77 -3.08
CA ALA A 32 1.97 -15.97 -3.82
C ALA A 32 1.10 -16.25 -5.06
N ALA A 33 -0.19 -15.90 -5.03
CA ALA A 33 -1.13 -16.12 -6.13
C ALA A 33 -1.26 -14.93 -7.10
N LEU A 34 -0.63 -13.78 -6.80
CA LEU A 34 -0.71 -12.59 -7.65
C LEU A 34 -0.11 -12.82 -9.03
N GLU A 35 -0.91 -12.84 -10.07
CA GLU A 35 -0.41 -12.85 -11.46
C GLU A 35 -0.26 -11.41 -11.95
N ASP A 36 -0.77 -11.10 -13.15
CA ASP A 36 -0.65 -9.77 -13.75
C ASP A 36 -1.73 -8.78 -13.26
N ALA A 37 -2.75 -9.27 -12.54
CA ALA A 37 -3.81 -8.46 -11.97
C ALA A 37 -3.37 -7.75 -10.66
N PRO A 38 -3.88 -6.55 -10.37
CA PRO A 38 -3.55 -5.86 -9.12
C PRO A 38 -4.18 -6.58 -7.92
N ALA A 39 -3.46 -6.60 -6.80
CA ALA A 39 -3.91 -7.16 -5.52
C ALA A 39 -5.08 -6.36 -4.95
N PHE A 40 -5.01 -5.04 -5.07
CA PHE A 40 -6.08 -4.11 -4.73
C PHE A 40 -5.91 -2.81 -5.50
N MET A 41 -7.03 -2.10 -5.60
CA MET A 41 -7.13 -0.82 -6.28
C MET A 41 -8.01 0.13 -5.47
N ASP A 42 -7.56 1.35 -5.26
CA ASP A 42 -8.36 2.44 -4.70
C ASP A 42 -8.55 3.54 -5.76
N PRO A 43 -9.78 4.01 -6.04
CA PRO A 43 -10.06 4.88 -7.19
C PRO A 43 -9.82 6.37 -6.96
N ALA A 44 -9.65 6.81 -5.70
CA ALA A 44 -9.66 8.22 -5.32
C ALA A 44 -8.52 8.58 -4.36
N VAL A 45 -7.29 8.47 -4.87
CA VAL A 45 -6.07 8.80 -4.16
C VAL A 45 -5.39 10.04 -4.75
N ARG A 46 -4.46 10.61 -3.98
CA ARG A 46 -3.62 11.75 -4.34
C ARG A 46 -2.17 11.40 -4.06
N LEU A 47 -1.34 11.46 -5.10
CA LEU A 47 0.12 11.29 -5.03
C LEU A 47 0.79 12.65 -4.88
N TYR A 48 1.74 12.72 -3.97
CA TYR A 48 2.60 13.86 -3.77
C TYR A 48 4.07 13.43 -3.80
N GLN A 49 4.95 14.36 -4.15
CA GLN A 49 6.39 14.25 -3.94
C GLN A 49 6.82 15.27 -2.89
N VAL A 50 7.58 14.82 -1.89
CA VAL A 50 8.18 15.69 -0.87
C VAL A 50 9.41 16.35 -1.48
N THR A 51 9.53 17.65 -1.26
CA THR A 51 10.64 18.50 -1.73
C THR A 51 11.58 18.83 -0.58
N ASP A 52 12.76 19.37 -0.91
CA ASP A 52 13.85 19.71 0.01
C ASP A 52 13.45 20.65 1.16
N HIS A 53 12.34 21.39 1.02
CA HIS A 53 11.81 22.30 2.05
C HIS A 53 10.70 21.67 2.91
N HIS A 54 10.60 20.34 2.96
CA HIS A 54 9.52 19.60 3.65
C HIS A 54 8.12 19.99 3.15
N THR A 55 8.01 20.51 1.93
CA THR A 55 6.73 20.77 1.28
C THR A 55 6.40 19.67 0.29
N SER A 56 5.12 19.37 0.11
CA SER A 56 4.67 18.32 -0.80
C SER A 56 4.06 18.92 -2.06
N LYS A 57 4.59 18.54 -3.23
CA LYS A 57 4.03 18.89 -4.55
C LYS A 57 3.05 17.81 -4.99
N ALA A 58 1.82 18.19 -5.32
CA ALA A 58 0.85 17.25 -5.89
C ALA A 58 1.29 16.82 -7.30
N LEU A 59 1.29 15.51 -7.56
CA LEU A 59 1.69 14.93 -8.84
C LEU A 59 0.53 14.28 -9.58
N TYR A 60 -0.37 13.63 -8.85
CA TYR A 60 -1.45 12.85 -9.47
C TYR A 60 -2.67 12.74 -8.56
N THR A 61 -3.86 12.68 -9.16
CA THR A 61 -5.12 12.34 -8.51
C THR A 61 -5.84 11.31 -9.36
N GLY A 62 -6.29 10.21 -8.76
CA GLY A 62 -6.98 9.14 -9.47
C GLY A 62 -6.83 7.81 -8.75
N SER A 63 -6.56 6.72 -9.48
CA SER A 63 -6.48 5.39 -8.90
C SER A 63 -5.06 4.98 -8.49
N ALA A 64 -4.94 4.21 -7.42
CA ALA A 64 -3.73 3.49 -7.04
C ALA A 64 -3.99 1.99 -7.18
N ALA A 65 -3.16 1.29 -7.95
CA ALA A 65 -3.22 -0.16 -8.13
C ALA A 65 -1.89 -0.79 -7.72
N MET A 66 -1.93 -1.72 -6.77
CA MET A 66 -0.73 -2.42 -6.31
C MET A 66 -0.65 -3.81 -6.92
N TYR A 67 0.47 -4.10 -7.59
CA TYR A 67 0.76 -5.38 -8.24
C TYR A 67 1.84 -6.14 -7.45
N ARG A 68 2.20 -7.32 -7.94
CA ARG A 68 3.29 -8.13 -7.38
C ARG A 68 4.64 -7.41 -7.38
N ASP A 69 4.90 -6.58 -8.38
CA ASP A 69 6.22 -6.03 -8.66
C ASP A 69 6.27 -4.50 -8.68
N ARG A 70 5.12 -3.83 -8.65
CA ARG A 70 5.03 -2.36 -8.72
C ARG A 70 3.77 -1.80 -8.06
N LEU A 71 3.80 -0.50 -7.78
CA LEU A 71 2.64 0.33 -7.44
C LEU A 71 2.40 1.33 -8.57
N ASP A 72 1.23 1.28 -9.21
CA ASP A 72 0.86 2.16 -10.32
C ASP A 72 -0.16 3.23 -9.87
N LEU A 73 0.09 4.48 -10.30
CA LEU A 73 -0.71 5.68 -10.06
C LEU A 73 -0.78 6.52 -11.34
N GLY A 74 -1.71 6.18 -12.23
CA GLY A 74 -1.81 6.82 -13.55
C GLY A 74 -0.56 6.56 -14.39
N SER A 75 0.18 7.62 -14.75
CA SER A 75 1.44 7.52 -15.49
C SER A 75 2.67 7.24 -14.61
N PHE A 76 2.50 7.23 -13.29
CA PHE A 76 3.58 6.93 -12.35
C PHE A 76 3.56 5.44 -12.03
N SER A 77 4.72 4.79 -12.12
CA SER A 77 4.90 3.40 -11.74
C SER A 77 6.13 3.30 -10.85
N PHE A 78 5.95 2.66 -9.69
CA PHE A 78 7.00 2.50 -8.68
C PHE A 78 7.32 1.02 -8.52
N PRO A 79 8.43 0.53 -9.10
CA PRO A 79 8.85 -0.85 -8.90
C PRO A 79 9.16 -1.13 -7.43
N ILE A 80 8.60 -2.20 -6.88
CA ILE A 80 8.83 -2.62 -5.47
C ILE A 80 10.34 -2.85 -5.22
N ALA A 81 11.08 -3.23 -6.25
CA ALA A 81 12.54 -3.36 -6.22
C ALA A 81 13.24 -2.06 -5.78
N ASP A 82 12.77 -0.93 -6.30
CA ASP A 82 13.42 0.38 -6.18
C ASP A 82 12.83 1.21 -5.03
N MET A 83 11.72 0.75 -4.46
CA MET A 83 11.06 1.39 -3.32
C MET A 83 11.70 0.97 -1.99
N THR A 84 11.95 1.94 -1.10
CA THR A 84 12.38 1.72 0.29
C THR A 84 11.46 2.45 1.27
N ASP A 85 11.55 2.04 2.54
CA ASP A 85 10.95 2.77 3.68
C ASP A 85 9.45 3.04 3.56
N MET A 86 8.69 2.14 2.91
CA MET A 86 7.25 2.31 2.87
C MET A 86 6.65 2.16 4.27
N ALA A 87 5.93 3.18 4.71
CA ALA A 87 5.30 3.22 6.03
C ALA A 87 3.96 3.95 6.00
N VAL A 88 3.08 3.58 6.94
CA VAL A 88 1.84 4.31 7.22
C VAL A 88 2.14 5.45 8.20
N TYR A 89 1.55 6.62 7.96
CA TYR A 89 1.55 7.73 8.90
C TYR A 89 0.19 8.43 8.95
N GLY A 90 -0.05 9.16 10.05
CA GLY A 90 -1.32 9.87 10.24
C GLY A 90 -2.51 8.91 10.25
N LYS A 91 -3.61 9.31 9.58
CA LYS A 91 -4.89 8.58 9.62
C LYS A 91 -4.99 7.37 8.68
N ALA A 92 -4.05 7.21 7.74
CA ALA A 92 -3.98 6.11 6.77
C ALA A 92 -2.98 6.39 5.63
N ASN A 93 -2.30 7.54 5.62
CA ASN A 93 -1.46 7.93 4.50
C ASN A 93 -0.25 7.01 4.41
N VAL A 94 0.26 6.81 3.19
CA VAL A 94 1.46 6.01 2.96
C VAL A 94 2.56 6.94 2.49
N ALA A 95 3.76 6.80 3.03
CA ALA A 95 4.97 7.41 2.48
C ALA A 95 5.94 6.32 2.05
N TRP A 96 6.75 6.58 1.04
CA TRP A 96 7.87 5.73 0.63
C TRP A 96 8.93 6.55 -0.08
N THR A 97 10.10 5.96 -0.24
CA THR A 97 11.20 6.51 -1.05
C THR A 97 11.34 5.66 -2.31
N CYS A 98 11.65 6.28 -3.44
CA CYS A 98 11.98 5.59 -4.70
C CYS A 98 13.10 6.36 -5.41
N GLY A 99 14.27 5.73 -5.54
CA GLY A 99 15.49 6.47 -5.89
C GLY A 99 15.81 7.55 -4.84
N ASP A 100 16.10 8.77 -5.29
CA ASP A 100 16.41 9.91 -4.40
C ASP A 100 15.18 10.75 -4.04
N ALA A 101 13.97 10.29 -4.37
CA ALA A 101 12.74 11.03 -4.16
C ALA A 101 11.82 10.38 -3.12
N HIS A 102 11.18 11.21 -2.32
CA HIS A 102 10.19 10.81 -1.32
C HIS A 102 8.79 11.11 -1.82
N TYR A 103 7.87 10.17 -1.61
CA TYR A 103 6.50 10.23 -2.11
C TYR A 103 5.50 10.00 -0.98
N GLU A 104 4.32 10.59 -1.14
CA GLU A 104 3.20 10.40 -0.23
C GLU A 104 1.93 10.05 -1.03
N LEU A 105 1.19 9.07 -0.54
CA LEU A 105 -0.14 8.70 -0.99
C LEU A 105 -1.15 9.07 0.08
N LYS A 106 -2.08 9.93 -0.29
CA LYS A 106 -3.15 10.42 0.59
C LYS A 106 -4.49 10.15 -0.05
N ALA A 107 -5.51 9.88 0.76
CA ALA A 107 -6.88 9.77 0.30
C ALA A 107 -7.83 10.03 1.48
N ASP A 108 -9.07 10.33 1.14
CA ASP A 108 -10.12 10.50 2.14
C ASP A 108 -10.68 9.13 2.54
N PRO A 109 -11.28 9.00 3.74
CA PRO A 109 -11.94 7.77 4.16
C PRO A 109 -12.98 7.29 3.13
N PRO A 110 -13.13 5.97 2.90
CA PRO A 110 -12.59 4.85 3.69
C PRO A 110 -11.24 4.28 3.21
N PHE A 111 -10.29 5.12 2.81
CA PHE A 111 -8.94 4.67 2.46
C PHE A 111 -8.16 4.14 3.68
N CYS A 112 -7.45 3.01 3.49
CA CYS A 112 -6.50 2.50 4.46
C CYS A 112 -5.17 2.13 3.80
N GLY A 113 -4.11 2.87 4.13
CA GLY A 113 -2.76 2.63 3.64
C GLY A 113 -2.11 1.35 4.17
N ARG A 114 -2.62 0.78 5.28
CA ARG A 114 -2.08 -0.43 5.90
C ARG A 114 -1.97 -1.59 4.90
N LYS A 115 -2.97 -1.78 4.04
CA LYS A 115 -2.96 -2.85 3.02
C LYS A 115 -1.79 -2.71 2.03
N TYR A 116 -1.44 -1.48 1.62
CA TYR A 116 -0.29 -1.21 0.75
C TYR A 116 1.02 -1.57 1.46
N THR A 117 1.17 -1.09 2.69
CA THR A 117 2.40 -1.27 3.46
C THR A 117 2.63 -2.74 3.83
N GLU A 118 1.61 -3.46 4.26
CA GLU A 118 1.74 -4.89 4.60
C GLU A 118 2.09 -5.74 3.38
N LEU A 119 1.43 -5.49 2.24
CA LEU A 119 1.72 -6.23 1.01
C LEU A 119 3.14 -5.91 0.52
N TYR A 120 3.55 -4.64 0.58
CA TYR A 120 4.91 -4.21 0.25
C TYR A 120 5.94 -4.96 1.09
N GLN A 121 5.75 -5.06 2.41
CA GLN A 121 6.67 -5.75 3.30
C GLN A 121 6.82 -7.24 2.97
N ILE A 122 5.72 -7.91 2.57
CA ILE A 122 5.76 -9.30 2.14
C ILE A 122 6.51 -9.44 0.80
N LEU A 123 6.19 -8.59 -0.17
CA LEU A 123 6.80 -8.62 -1.50
C LEU A 123 8.30 -8.29 -1.46
N LYS A 124 8.73 -7.37 -0.57
CA LYS A 124 10.13 -7.00 -0.38
C LYS A 124 10.95 -8.09 0.29
N LYS A 125 10.36 -8.84 1.24
CA LYS A 125 11.05 -9.96 1.93
C LYS A 125 11.27 -11.19 1.05
N ASN A 126 10.47 -11.36 0.00
CA ASN A 126 10.54 -12.52 -0.90
C ASN A 126 11.50 -12.30 -2.09
N ARG A 127 12.27 -11.20 -2.09
CA ARG A 127 13.28 -10.86 -3.09
C ARG A 127 14.66 -10.83 -2.43
#